data_AF-A0A090RIS2-F1
#
_entry.id   AF-A0A090RIS2-F1
#
_cell.length_a   1.000
_cell.length_b   1.000
_cell.length_c   1.000
_cell.angle_alpha   90.00
_cell.angle_beta   90.00
_cell.angle_gamma   90.00
#
_symmetry.space_group_name_H-M   'P 1'
#
loop_
_entity.id
_entity.type
_entity.pdbx_description
1 polymer ?
#
loop_
_entity_poly.entity_id
_entity_poly.type
_entity_poly.pdbx_seq_one_letter_code
_entity_poly.pdbx_strand_id
1 'polypeptide(L)'
;MHDNFKIGLQYCAPKQTLTQVAGKLASWKAGKLTTAVIRWFIRQYGIDMNEARNPDPAAYATFNDFFVRELKDGARPINEEADTLCHPADAA
;
A
#
# COMPACT_ATOMS: atom_id res chain seq x y z
N MET A 1 -6.98 20.23 -19.69
CA MET A 1 -7.11 21.39 -18.77
C MET A 1 -6.97 21.00 -17.30
N HIS A 2 -7.53 19.87 -16.83
CA HIS A 2 -7.32 19.39 -15.45
C HIS A 2 -5.88 18.97 -15.12
N ASP A 3 -5.11 18.48 -16.10
CA ASP A 3 -3.76 17.97 -15.84
C ASP A 3 -2.77 19.08 -15.53
N ASN A 4 -2.83 20.21 -16.23
CA ASN A 4 -2.00 21.38 -15.93
C ASN A 4 -2.24 21.92 -14.52
N PHE A 5 -3.47 21.86 -14.03
CA PHE A 5 -3.81 22.23 -12.65
C PHE A 5 -3.21 21.24 -11.64
N LYS A 6 -3.35 19.93 -11.87
CA LYS A 6 -2.73 18.89 -11.01
C LYS A 6 -1.21 19.02 -10.98
N ILE A 7 -0.59 19.24 -12.14
CA ILE A 7 0.84 19.45 -12.30
C ILE A 7 1.27 20.71 -11.51
N GLY A 8 0.55 21.82 -11.66
CA GLY A 8 0.80 23.04 -10.90
C GLY A 8 0.76 22.80 -9.39
N LEU A 9 -0.26 22.09 -8.90
CA LEU A 9 -0.36 21.72 -7.49
C LEU A 9 0.82 20.84 -7.04
N GLN A 10 1.22 19.85 -7.85
CA GLN A 10 2.35 18.98 -7.56
C GLN A 10 3.67 19.75 -7.51
N TYR A 11 3.87 20.75 -8.38
CA TYR A 11 5.05 21.60 -8.35
C TYR A 11 5.11 22.44 -7.08
N CYS A 12 4.00 23.07 -6.70
CA CYS A 12 3.91 23.91 -5.51
C CYS A 12 3.93 23.12 -4.18
N ALA A 13 3.53 21.85 -4.19
CA ALA A 13 3.44 21.05 -2.98
C ALA A 13 4.83 20.82 -2.34
N PRO A 14 4.97 21.00 -1.00
CA PRO A 14 6.18 20.65 -0.25
C PRO A 14 6.27 19.14 -0.06
N LYS A 15 6.57 18.42 -1.14
CA LYS A 15 6.50 16.95 -1.26
C LYS A 15 7.21 16.23 -0.10
N GLN A 16 8.42 16.65 0.25
CA GLN A 16 9.20 16.02 1.32
C GLN A 16 8.52 16.14 2.70
N THR A 17 7.97 17.31 3.03
CA THR A 17 7.23 17.53 4.27
C THR A 17 5.96 16.69 4.30
N LEU A 18 5.22 16.63 3.18
CA LEU A 18 4.03 15.80 3.06
C LEU A 18 4.36 14.32 3.27
N THR A 19 5.43 13.81 2.65
CA THR A 19 5.90 12.42 2.85
C THR A 19 6.26 12.15 4.30
N GLN A 20 6.99 13.05 4.96
CA GLN A 20 7.37 12.87 6.36
C GLN A 20 6.16 12.87 7.30
N VAL A 21 5.20 13.77 7.09
CA VAL A 21 3.96 13.81 7.88
C VAL A 21 3.15 12.53 7.63
N ALA A 22 2.97 12.13 6.37
CA ALA A 22 2.26 10.90 6.03
C ALA A 22 2.94 9.67 6.66
N GLY A 23 4.27 9.57 6.60
CA GLY A 23 5.01 8.47 7.21
C GLY A 23 4.87 8.42 8.74
N LYS A 24 4.88 9.58 9.42
CA LYS A 24 4.63 9.66 10.86
C LYS A 24 3.20 9.22 11.22
N LEU A 25 2.21 9.61 10.43
CA LEU A 25 0.83 9.19 10.65
C LEU A 25 0.64 7.70 10.35
N ALA A 26 1.26 7.20 9.28
CA ALA A 26 1.15 5.81 8.85
C ALA A 26 1.86 4.83 9.79
N SER A 27 2.88 5.27 10.52
CA SER A 27 3.57 4.50 11.58
C SER A 27 2.91 4.61 12.95
N TRP A 28 1.87 5.45 13.10
CA TRP A 28 1.21 5.63 14.40
C TRP A 28 0.22 4.50 14.69
N LYS A 29 0.35 3.89 15.88
CA LYS A 29 -0.55 2.87 16.41
C LYS A 29 -1.80 3.51 17.05
N ALA A 30 -2.78 3.87 16.23
CA ALA A 30 -4.02 4.52 16.66
C ALA A 30 -5.22 3.56 16.78
N GLY A 31 -4.98 2.24 16.78
CA GLY A 31 -5.99 1.21 16.99
C GLY A 31 -7.17 1.32 16.02
N LYS A 32 -8.37 1.61 16.53
CA LYS A 32 -9.61 1.72 15.72
C LYS A 32 -9.49 2.73 14.58
N LEU A 33 -8.74 3.82 14.76
CA LEU A 33 -8.53 4.82 13.71
C LEU A 33 -7.68 4.23 12.58
N THR A 34 -6.58 3.55 12.91
CA THR A 34 -5.73 2.86 11.93
C THR A 34 -6.54 1.84 11.14
N THR A 35 -7.34 0.99 11.82
CA THR A 35 -8.20 0.01 11.16
C THR A 35 -9.24 0.67 10.25
N ALA A 36 -9.81 1.81 10.65
CA ALA A 36 -10.77 2.55 9.81
C ALA A 36 -10.11 3.09 8.53
N VAL A 37 -8.90 3.65 8.64
CA VAL A 37 -8.12 4.12 7.48
C VAL A 37 -7.76 2.96 6.55
N ILE A 38 -7.31 1.82 7.09
CA ILE A 38 -7.01 0.62 6.30
C ILE A 38 -8.26 0.14 5.54
N ARG A 39 -9.42 0.02 6.22
CA ARG A 39 -10.68 -0.39 5.58
C ARG A 39 -11.12 0.56 4.48
N TRP A 40 -10.97 1.87 4.71
CA TRP A 40 -11.22 2.86 3.67
C TRP A 40 -10.28 2.66 2.48
N PHE A 41 -8.99 2.46 2.72
CA PHE A 41 -7.98 2.26 1.68
C PHE A 41 -8.25 1.00 0.84
N ILE A 42 -8.58 -0.12 1.49
CA ILE A 42 -8.99 -1.36 0.81
C ILE A 42 -10.15 -1.10 -0.16
N ARG A 43 -11.18 -0.37 0.28
CA ARG A 43 -12.35 -0.06 -0.54
C ARG A 43 -12.04 0.89 -1.69
N GLN A 44 -11.21 1.92 -1.46
CA GLN A 44 -10.87 2.90 -2.49
C GLN A 44 -10.01 2.30 -3.62
N TYR A 45 -9.08 1.41 -3.27
CA TYR A 45 -8.15 0.81 -4.22
C TYR A 45 -8.53 -0.60 -4.67
N GLY A 46 -9.66 -1.15 -4.19
CA GLY A 46 -10.12 -2.48 -4.58
C GLY A 46 -9.14 -3.60 -4.20
N ILE A 47 -8.47 -3.47 -3.04
CA ILE A 47 -7.42 -4.41 -2.63
C ILE A 47 -8.03 -5.77 -2.29
N ASP A 48 -7.53 -6.83 -2.92
CA ASP A 48 -7.91 -8.19 -2.57
C ASP A 48 -7.20 -8.63 -1.29
N MET A 49 -7.96 -8.75 -0.21
CA MET A 49 -7.47 -9.24 1.08
C MET A 49 -7.37 -10.76 1.14
N ASN A 50 -7.94 -11.49 0.16
CA ASN A 50 -7.81 -12.93 0.10
C ASN A 50 -6.40 -13.39 -0.27
N GLU A 51 -5.59 -12.55 -0.91
CA GLU A 51 -4.18 -12.85 -1.17
C GLU A 51 -3.28 -12.57 0.03
N ALA A 52 -3.72 -11.72 0.96
CA ALA A 52 -2.93 -11.39 2.14
C ALA A 52 -2.83 -12.59 3.09
N ARG A 53 -1.66 -12.78 3.70
CA ARG A 53 -1.42 -13.82 4.71
C ARG A 53 -2.38 -13.68 5.89
N ASN A 54 -2.61 -12.44 6.33
CA ASN A 54 -3.65 -12.12 7.30
C ASN A 54 -4.74 -11.25 6.65
N PRO A 55 -5.94 -11.80 6.37
CA PRO A 55 -7.00 -11.06 5.70
C PRO A 55 -7.70 -10.03 6.62
N ASP A 56 -7.53 -10.09 7.95
CA ASP A 56 -8.22 -9.18 8.87
C ASP A 56 -7.51 -7.81 8.94
N PRO A 57 -8.17 -6.70 8.53
CA PRO A 57 -7.61 -5.36 8.65
C PRO A 57 -7.29 -4.93 10.10
N ALA A 58 -7.95 -5.53 11.10
CA ALA A 58 -7.71 -5.20 12.51
C ALA A 58 -6.42 -5.84 13.06
N ALA A 59 -5.82 -6.78 12.33
CA ALA A 59 -4.57 -7.42 12.74
C ALA A 59 -3.32 -6.53 12.56
N TYR A 60 -3.43 -5.47 11.76
CA TYR A 60 -2.33 -4.55 11.47
C TYR A 60 -2.30 -3.39 12.47
N ALA A 61 -1.19 -3.26 13.21
CA ALA A 61 -1.07 -2.25 14.27
C ALA A 61 -0.91 -0.82 13.72
N THR A 62 -0.30 -0.69 12.54
CA THR A 62 -0.08 0.57 11.83
C THR A 62 -0.53 0.45 10.37
N PHE A 63 -0.70 1.59 9.68
CA PHE A 63 -0.98 1.54 8.24
C PHE A 63 0.23 1.04 7.46
N ASN A 64 1.45 1.33 7.91
CA ASN A 64 2.67 0.80 7.28
C ASN A 64 2.72 -0.72 7.35
N ASP A 65 2.35 -1.34 8.48
CA ASP A 65 2.29 -2.81 8.61
C ASP A 65 1.33 -3.43 7.58
N PHE A 66 0.21 -2.75 7.32
CA PHE A 66 -0.73 -3.15 6.26
C PHE A 66 -0.18 -2.89 4.84
N PHE A 67 0.55 -1.79 4.64
CA PHE A 67 1.07 -1.42 3.33
C PHE A 67 2.11 -2.44 2.81
N VAL A 68 2.92 -3.00 3.72
CA VAL A 68 3.88 -4.07 3.42
C VAL A 68 3.36 -5.47 3.76
N ARG A 69 2.04 -5.66 3.81
CA ARG A 69 1.42 -6.94 4.19
C ARG A 69 2.02 -8.11 3.41
N GLU A 70 2.28 -9.19 4.12
CA GLU A 70 2.71 -10.45 3.50
C GLU A 70 1.57 -11.04 2.67
N LEU A 71 1.92 -11.66 1.54
CA LEU A 71 1.00 -12.48 0.76
C LEU A 71 1.02 -13.92 1.27
N LYS A 72 -0.02 -14.69 0.93
CA LYS A 72 -0.09 -16.12 1.21
C LYS A 72 1.03 -16.87 0.48
N ASP A 73 1.52 -17.93 1.11
CA ASP A 73 2.45 -18.85 0.47
C ASP A 73 1.82 -19.41 -0.82
N GLY A 74 2.59 -19.43 -1.90
CA GLY A 74 2.13 -19.89 -3.21
C GLY A 74 1.25 -18.90 -4.00
N ALA A 75 0.95 -17.71 -3.47
CA ALA A 75 0.17 -16.69 -4.21
C ALA A 75 0.89 -16.16 -5.46
N ARG A 76 2.22 -16.26 -5.49
CA ARG A 76 3.09 -15.88 -6.61
C ARG A 76 4.12 -17.01 -6.86
N PRO A 77 3.76 -18.05 -7.63
CA PRO A 77 4.73 -19.08 -7.99
C PRO A 77 5.85 -18.47 -8.82
N ILE A 78 7.09 -18.79 -8.48
CA ILE A 78 8.30 -18.34 -9.19
C ILE A 78 8.62 -19.34 -10.29
N ASN A 79 8.97 -18.87 -11.49
CA ASN A 79 9.45 -19.75 -12.54
C ASN A 79 10.88 -20.23 -12.20
N GLU A 80 11.10 -21.54 -12.24
CA GLU A 80 12.37 -22.18 -11.90
C GLU A 80 13.32 -22.38 -13.11
N GLU A 81 12.87 -22.04 -14.32
CA GLU A 81 13.70 -22.09 -15.53
C GLU A 81 14.90 -21.15 -15.42
N ALA A 82 16.11 -21.70 -15.54
CA ALA A 82 17.36 -20.96 -15.34
C ALA A 82 17.57 -19.81 -16.35
N ASP A 83 17.01 -19.94 -17.57
CA ASP A 83 17.17 -18.97 -18.66
C ASP A 83 15.96 -18.03 -18.81
N THR A 84 15.06 -18.01 -17.82
CA THR A 84 13.85 -17.17 -17.82
C THR A 84 13.89 -16.14 -16.69
N LEU A 85 13.64 -14.87 -17.03
CA LEU A 85 13.51 -13.81 -16.03
C LEU A 85 12.09 -13.75 -15.46
N CYS A 86 11.98 -13.67 -14.13
CA CYS A 86 10.71 -13.42 -13.45
C CYS A 86 10.46 -11.91 -13.27
N HIS A 87 9.18 -11.54 -13.19
CA HIS A 87 8.80 -10.19 -12.80
C HIS A 87 9.16 -9.93 -11.33
N PRO A 88 9.69 -8.72 -11.00
CA PRO A 88 10.15 -8.42 -9.64
C PRO A 88 9.03 -7.97 -8.70
N ALA A 89 7.88 -7.56 -9.22
CA ALA A 89 6.78 -6.98 -8.44
C ALA A 89 5.44 -7.07 -9.18
N ASP A 90 4.36 -7.00 -8.43
CA ASP A 90 3.00 -6.86 -8.95
C ASP A 90 2.74 -5.42 -9.42
N ALA A 91 2.17 -5.27 -10.61
CA ALA A 91 1.74 -3.99 -11.18
C ALA A 91 0.70 -4.21 -12.29
N ALA A 92 0.10 -3.11 -12.77
CA ALA A 92 -0.76 -3.08 -13.96
C ALA A 92 0.06 -2.74 -15.21
#